data_AF-A0A4E0QU02-F1
#
_entry.id   AF-A0A4E0QU02-F1
#
_cell.length_a   1.000
_cell.length_b   1.000
_cell.length_c   1.000
_cell.angle_alpha   90.00
_cell.angle_beta   90.00
_cell.angle_gamma   90.00
#
_symmetry.space_group_name_H-M   'P 1'
#
loop_
_entity.id
_entity.type
_entity.pdbx_description
1 polymer ?
#
loop_
_entity_poly.entity_id
_entity_poly.type
_entity_poly.pdbx_seq_one_letter_code
_entity_poly.pdbx_strand_id
1 'polypeptide(L)'
;MESFNKMIPQAALVTGGDVKIEASAEALAVRDLVDVKFDDQAPADILIIAASSFKVNNAALTGESEPQSGKVECNNENPLETKNLAFFFANAVNGNGGVLLLVLEIAL
;
A
#
# COMPACT_ATOMS: atom_id res chain seq x y z
N MET A 1 -14.44 2.23 -18.87
CA MET A 1 -13.76 1.16 -18.13
C MET A 1 -12.30 1.04 -18.54
N GLU A 2 -11.92 1.12 -19.83
CA GLU A 2 -10.50 1.11 -20.25
C GLU A 2 -9.63 2.25 -19.69
N SER A 3 -10.20 3.43 -19.44
CA SER A 3 -9.49 4.56 -18.84
C SER A 3 -9.17 4.36 -17.35
N PHE A 4 -9.92 3.49 -16.65
CA PHE A 4 -9.70 3.20 -15.23
C PHE A 4 -8.50 2.26 -15.04
N ASN A 5 -8.35 1.25 -15.90
CA ASN A 5 -7.23 0.30 -15.84
C ASN A 5 -5.86 0.96 -16.00
N LYS A 6 -5.79 2.11 -16.68
CA LYS A 6 -4.55 2.89 -16.83
C LYS A 6 -4.16 3.67 -15.56
N MET A 7 -5.10 3.83 -14.63
CA MET A 7 -4.86 4.51 -13.36
C MET A 7 -4.45 3.53 -12.26
N ILE A 8 -4.66 2.23 -12.46
CA ILE A 8 -4.24 1.14 -11.56
C ILE A 8 -2.72 1.01 -11.61
N PRO A 9 -2.02 0.87 -10.46
CA PRO A 9 -0.61 0.52 -10.45
C PRO A 9 -0.38 -0.72 -11.31
N GLN A 10 0.50 -0.64 -12.29
CA GLN A 10 0.71 -1.75 -13.23
C GLN A 10 1.63 -2.83 -12.66
N ALA A 11 2.48 -2.46 -11.70
CA ALA A 11 3.43 -3.35 -11.08
C ALA A 11 3.58 -3.03 -9.59
N ALA A 12 4.04 -4.04 -8.84
CA ALA A 12 4.39 -3.93 -7.44
C ALA A 12 5.71 -4.67 -7.20
N LEU A 13 6.51 -4.19 -6.25
CA LEU A 13 7.72 -4.89 -5.82
C LEU A 13 7.32 -5.92 -4.74
N VAL A 14 7.38 -7.20 -5.06
CA VAL A 14 7.01 -8.30 -4.16
C VAL A 14 8.26 -8.91 -3.53
N THR A 15 8.23 -9.15 -2.22
CA THR A 15 9.28 -9.89 -1.51
C THR A 15 8.93 -11.37 -1.46
N GLY A 16 9.71 -12.18 -2.17
CA GLY A 16 9.61 -13.64 -2.21
C GLY A 16 10.84 -14.28 -1.56
N GLY A 17 10.78 -14.56 -0.25
CA GLY A 17 11.96 -15.01 0.50
C GLY A 17 13.00 -13.90 0.60
N ASP A 18 14.24 -14.18 0.18
CA ASP A 18 15.35 -13.22 0.27
C ASP A 18 15.50 -12.32 -0.97
N VAL A 19 14.59 -12.46 -1.95
CA VAL A 19 14.64 -11.70 -3.20
C VAL A 19 13.42 -10.81 -3.37
N LYS A 20 13.64 -9.66 -4.02
CA LYS A 20 12.58 -8.75 -4.45
C LYS A 20 12.37 -8.90 -5.95
N ILE A 21 11.11 -9.02 -6.35
CA ILE A 21 10.71 -9.29 -7.73
C ILE A 21 9.65 -8.27 -8.10
N GLU A 22 9.81 -7.61 -9.24
CA GLU A 22 8.74 -6.80 -9.80
C GLU A 22 7.71 -7.72 -10.44
N ALA A 23 6.47 -7.64 -9.96
CA ALA A 23 5.35 -8.43 -10.45
C ALA A 23 4.25 -7.50 -10.97
N SER A 24 3.43 -7.99 -11.92
CA SER A 24 2.19 -7.30 -12.28
C SER A 24 1.31 -7.15 -11.05
N ALA A 25 0.67 -5.99 -10.87
CA ALA A 25 -0.27 -5.80 -9.76
C ALA A 25 -1.45 -6.79 -9.84
N GLU A 26 -1.86 -7.19 -11.05
CA GLU A 26 -2.90 -8.20 -11.27
C GLU A 26 -2.49 -9.61 -10.81
N ALA A 27 -1.18 -9.87 -10.67
CA ALA A 27 -0.66 -11.14 -10.21
C ALA A 27 -0.55 -11.23 -8.68
N LEU A 28 -0.85 -10.14 -7.96
CA LEU A 28 -0.84 -10.14 -6.50
C LEU A 28 -1.93 -11.04 -5.95
N ALA A 29 -1.58 -11.77 -4.90
CA ALA A 29 -2.50 -12.57 -4.10
C ALA A 29 -2.58 -12.02 -2.68
N VAL A 30 -3.69 -12.35 -2.01
CA VAL A 30 -3.82 -12.10 -0.58
C VAL A 30 -2.67 -12.81 0.14
N ARG A 31 -2.06 -12.11 1.09
CA ARG A 31 -0.85 -12.49 1.85
C ARG A 31 0.49 -12.32 1.13
N ASP A 32 0.51 -11.74 -0.05
CA ASP A 32 1.78 -11.33 -0.65
C ASP A 32 2.42 -10.20 0.15
N LEU A 33 3.75 -10.25 0.21
CA LEU A 33 4.55 -9.20 0.82
C LEU A 33 4.97 -8.21 -0.26
N VAL A 34 4.53 -6.97 -0.13
CA VAL A 34 4.89 -5.91 -1.08
C VAL A 34 5.76 -4.86 -0.41
N ASP A 35 6.78 -4.41 -1.13
CA ASP A 35 7.60 -3.26 -0.81
C ASP A 35 7.02 -2.02 -1.48
N VAL A 36 6.69 -1.01 -0.67
CA VAL A 36 6.24 0.29 -1.17
C VAL A 36 7.28 1.34 -0.82
N LYS A 37 7.78 2.04 -1.82
CA LYS A 37 8.73 3.17 -1.67
C LYS A 37 8.00 4.50 -1.86
N PHE A 38 8.71 5.60 -1.60
CA PHE A 38 8.23 6.94 -1.93
C PHE A 38 7.77 7.02 -3.39
N ASP A 39 6.64 7.68 -3.60
CA ASP A 39 5.96 7.89 -4.88
C ASP A 39 5.28 6.64 -5.48
N ASP A 40 5.34 5.49 -4.80
CA ASP A 40 4.52 4.35 -5.17
C ASP A 40 3.06 4.58 -4.79
N GLN A 41 2.19 3.94 -5.54
CA GLN A 41 0.77 3.83 -5.22
C GLN A 41 0.45 2.41 -4.78
N ALA A 42 -0.34 2.28 -3.72
CA ALA A 42 -0.75 1.00 -3.19
C ALA A 42 -1.55 0.20 -4.23
N PRO A 43 -1.09 -1.01 -4.62
CA PRO A 43 -1.74 -1.84 -5.64
C PRO A 43 -2.97 -2.59 -5.12
N ALA A 44 -3.20 -2.58 -3.81
CA ALA A 44 -4.24 -3.32 -3.11
C ALA A 44 -4.49 -2.70 -1.73
N ASP A 45 -5.49 -3.18 -1.00
CA ASP A 45 -5.62 -2.86 0.43
C ASP A 45 -4.56 -3.64 1.22
N ILE A 46 -3.75 -2.93 1.99
CA ILE A 46 -2.51 -3.45 2.55
C ILE A 46 -2.37 -3.14 4.04
N LEU A 47 -1.89 -4.13 4.78
CA LEU A 47 -1.49 -4.02 6.18
C LEU A 47 -0.02 -3.67 6.29
N ILE A 48 0.32 -2.64 7.05
CA ILE A 48 1.70 -2.25 7.32
C ILE A 48 2.30 -3.20 8.36
N ILE A 49 3.35 -3.92 7.99
CA ILE A 49 4.04 -4.86 8.89
C ILE A 49 5.47 -4.42 9.23
N ALA A 50 6.08 -3.55 8.41
CA ALA A 50 7.31 -2.85 8.76
C ALA A 50 7.36 -1.48 8.07
N ALA A 51 7.67 -0.43 8.84
CA ALA A 51 7.73 0.94 8.34
C ALA A 51 8.76 1.78 9.10
N SER A 52 9.45 2.68 8.38
CA SER A 52 10.32 3.70 8.95
C SER A 52 9.97 5.06 8.36
N SER A 53 9.45 5.96 9.20
CA SER A 53 8.97 7.29 8.78
C SER A 53 7.97 7.25 7.61
N PHE A 54 7.23 6.15 7.46
CA PHE A 54 6.27 5.96 6.38
C PHE A 54 5.10 6.92 6.53
N LYS A 55 4.74 7.60 5.43
CA LYS A 55 3.51 8.37 5.32
C LYS A 55 2.75 7.94 4.08
N VAL A 56 1.46 7.79 4.22
CA VAL A 56 0.54 7.41 3.16
C VAL A 56 -0.59 8.44 3.05
N ASN A 57 -1.03 8.71 1.83
CA ASN A 57 -2.18 9.56 1.56
C ASN A 57 -3.35 8.70 1.08
N ASN A 58 -4.39 8.59 1.91
CA ASN A 58 -5.62 7.85 1.65
C ASN A 58 -6.74 8.74 1.06
N ALA A 59 -6.41 9.87 0.41
CA ALA A 59 -7.37 10.83 -0.15
C ALA A 59 -8.38 10.18 -1.12
N ALA A 60 -7.96 9.16 -1.86
CA ALA A 60 -8.83 8.45 -2.80
C ALA A 60 -10.06 7.83 -2.14
N LEU A 61 -9.93 7.35 -0.89
CA LEU A 61 -11.00 6.72 -0.13
C LEU A 61 -11.67 7.69 0.87
N THR A 62 -10.87 8.54 1.51
CA THR A 62 -11.33 9.37 2.65
C THR A 62 -11.66 10.82 2.27
N GLY A 63 -11.16 11.31 1.13
CA GLY A 63 -11.20 12.72 0.77
C GLY A 63 -10.22 13.63 1.54
N GLU A 64 -9.52 13.08 2.54
CA GLU A 64 -8.54 13.83 3.34
C GLU A 64 -7.22 13.92 2.57
N SER A 65 -6.75 15.15 2.31
CA SER A 65 -5.57 15.40 1.49
C SER A 65 -4.25 15.37 2.28
N GLU A 66 -4.32 15.46 3.61
CA GLU A 66 -3.17 15.42 4.52
C GLU A 66 -2.60 13.99 4.64
N PRO A 67 -1.29 13.78 4.36
CA PRO A 67 -0.67 12.47 4.51
C PRO A 67 -0.65 11.99 5.97
N GLN A 68 -1.11 10.77 6.18
CA GLN A 68 -1.18 10.12 7.48
C GLN A 68 0.09 9.29 7.73
N SER A 69 0.55 9.23 8.98
CA SER A 69 1.71 8.39 9.33
C SER A 69 1.30 6.93 9.39
N GLY A 70 1.96 6.08 8.61
CA GLY A 70 1.77 4.63 8.64
C GLY A 70 2.54 3.98 9.79
N LYS A 71 1.90 3.04 10.51
CA LYS A 71 2.45 2.35 11.68
C LYS A 71 2.15 0.86 11.61
N VAL A 72 2.90 0.03 12.34
CA VAL A 72 2.62 -1.41 12.41
C VAL A 72 1.46 -1.72 13.37
N GLU A 73 1.36 -0.96 14.45
CA GLU A 73 0.35 -1.18 15.49
C GLU A 73 -1.03 -0.71 15.04
N CYS A 74 -2.05 -1.55 15.28
CA CYS A 74 -3.44 -1.13 15.19
C CYS A 74 -3.73 -0.13 16.31
N ASN A 75 -4.21 1.06 15.96
CA ASN A 75 -4.44 2.14 16.92
C ASN A 75 -5.89 2.65 16.92
N ASN A 76 -6.77 2.03 16.15
CA ASN A 76 -8.20 2.34 16.09
C ASN A 76 -8.98 1.11 15.62
N GLU A 77 -10.19 0.91 16.12
CA GLU A 77 -11.09 -0.16 15.67
C GLU A 77 -11.70 0.15 14.30
N ASN A 78 -11.87 1.43 13.97
CA ASN A 78 -12.32 1.86 12.65
C ASN A 78 -11.19 1.69 11.62
N PRO A 79 -11.34 0.83 10.60
CA PRO A 79 -10.30 0.61 9.58
C PRO A 79 -9.89 1.89 8.84
N LEU A 80 -10.81 2.83 8.64
CA LEU A 80 -10.51 4.09 7.94
C LEU A 80 -9.64 5.05 8.78
N GLU A 81 -9.56 4.84 10.09
CA GLU A 81 -8.83 5.69 11.02
C GLU A 81 -7.56 5.04 11.59
N THR A 82 -7.43 3.72 11.47
CA THR A 82 -6.20 3.04 11.89
C THR A 82 -5.04 3.39 10.96
N LYS A 83 -3.86 3.49 11.54
CA LYS A 83 -2.62 3.89 10.88
C LYS A 83 -1.84 2.72 10.32
N ASN A 84 -2.30 1.49 10.55
CA ASN A 84 -1.67 0.28 10.03
C ASN A 84 -2.25 -0.21 8.72
N LEU A 85 -3.14 0.56 8.10
CA LEU A 85 -3.69 0.28 6.78
C LEU A 85 -3.30 1.36 5.77
N ALA A 86 -3.02 0.93 4.56
CA ALA A 86 -3.00 1.77 3.38
C ALA A 86 -3.97 1.16 2.36
N PHE A 87 -4.81 1.99 1.77
CA PHE A 87 -5.88 1.51 0.91
C PHE A 87 -5.45 1.51 -0.55
N PHE A 88 -6.17 0.77 -1.39
CA PHE A 88 -6.00 0.85 -2.83
C PHE A 88 -6.02 2.30 -3.31
N PHE A 89 -5.11 2.63 -4.23
CA PHE A 89 -4.82 3.99 -4.69
C PHE A 89 -4.15 4.95 -3.71
N ALA A 90 -3.89 4.55 -2.48
CA ALA A 90 -3.17 5.41 -1.55
C ALA A 90 -1.73 5.65 -2.01
N ASN A 91 -1.27 6.89 -1.91
CA ASN A 91 0.08 7.27 -2.34
C ASN A 91 1.06 7.25 -1.17
N ALA A 92 2.22 6.65 -1.36
CA ALA A 92 3.33 6.73 -0.43
C ALA A 92 4.04 8.08 -0.54
N VAL A 93 3.87 8.93 0.47
CA VAL A 93 4.35 10.33 0.46
C VAL A 93 5.67 10.49 1.23
N ASN A 94 6.05 9.51 2.05
CA ASN A 94 7.34 9.51 2.73
C ASN A 94 7.70 8.09 3.16
N GLY A 95 8.99 7.77 3.25
CA GLY A 95 9.51 6.45 3.61
C GLY A 95 10.91 6.29 3.02
N ASN A 96 11.94 6.46 3.84
CA ASN A 96 13.32 6.21 3.43
C ASN A 96 13.58 4.70 3.54
N GLY A 97 13.56 3.99 2.41
CA GLY A 97 13.69 2.54 2.35
C GLY A 97 12.32 1.86 2.27
N GLY A 98 12.22 0.80 1.45
CA GLY A 98 10.96 0.11 1.17
C GLY A 98 10.20 -0.29 2.45
N VAL A 99 8.89 -0.08 2.42
CA VAL A 99 7.96 -0.42 3.49
C VAL A 99 7.40 -1.79 3.18
N LEU A 100 7.47 -2.71 4.13
CA LEU A 100 6.93 -4.05 3.93
C LEU A 100 5.48 -4.10 4.37
N LEU A 101 4.64 -4.59 3.47
CA LEU A 101 3.20 -4.59 3.59
C LEU A 101 2.65 -5.97 3.23
N LEU A 102 1.56 -6.37 3.88
CA LEU A 102 0.85 -7.59 3.57
C LEU A 102 -0.44 -7.24 2.81
N VAL A 103 -0.63 -7.83 1.65
CA VAL A 103 -1.88 -7.69 0.89
C VAL A 103 -3.03 -8.35 1.65
N LEU A 104 -4.08 -7.59 1.94
CA LEU A 104 -5.28 -8.06 2.64
C LEU A 104 -6.41 -8.41 1.67
N GLU A 105 -6.64 -7.56 0.67
CA GLU A 105 -7.69 -7.72 -0.32
C GLU A 105 -7.24 -7.13 -1.66
N ILE A 106 -7.57 -7.84 -2.76
CA ILE A 106 -7.27 -7.38 -4.12
C ILE A 106 -8.45 -6.58 -4.63
N ALA A 107 -8.23 -5.30 -4.92
CA ALA A 107 -9.21 -4.48 -5.63
C ALA A 107 -9.17 -4.87 -7.12
N LEU A 108 -10.28 -5.41 -7.63
CA LEU A 108 -10.46 -5.82 -9.04
C LEU A 108 -11.15 -4.74 -9.87
#